data_AF-A0A2W4R2A9-F1
#
_entry.id   AF-A0A2W4R2A9-F1
#
_cell.length_a   1.000
_cell.length_b   1.000
_cell.length_c   1.000
_cell.angle_alpha   90.00
_cell.angle_beta   90.00
_cell.angle_gamma   90.00
#
_symmetry.space_group_name_H-M   'P 1'
#
loop_
_entity.id
_entity.type
_entity.pdbx_description
1 polymer ?
#
loop_
_entity_poly.entity_id
_entity_poly.type
_entity_poly.pdbx_seq_one_letter_code
_entity_poly.pdbx_strand_id
1 'polypeptide(L)' 'MSRRQVDLCLKTGDLVEEPRVDAHGHIRCVLERFGAGLAVRVHVALMKHEESWGIVVIEVENRL' A
#
# COMPACT_ATOMS: atom_id res chain seq x y z
N MET A 1 -4.11 -14.08 -3.34
CA MET A 1 -3.82 -13.02 -2.33
C MET A 1 -4.75 -13.23 -1.14
N SER A 2 -4.31 -13.01 0.10
CA SER A 2 -5.15 -13.23 1.30
C SER A 2 -5.82 -11.94 1.76
N ARG A 3 -7.04 -12.06 2.30
CA ARG A 3 -7.84 -10.92 2.82
C ARG A 3 -7.06 -10.06 3.82
N ARG A 4 -6.27 -10.70 4.68
CA ARG A 4 -5.41 -10.04 5.68
C ARG A 4 -4.36 -9.09 5.07
N GLN A 5 -3.88 -9.36 3.87
CA GLN A 5 -2.90 -8.50 3.18
C GLN A 5 -3.57 -7.25 2.61
N VAL A 6 -4.77 -7.41 2.04
CA VAL A 6 -5.57 -6.26 1.58
C VAL A 6 -5.93 -5.36 2.76
N ASP A 7 -6.36 -5.94 3.89
CA ASP A 7 -6.69 -5.20 5.11
C ASP A 7 -5.50 -4.39 5.65
N LEU A 8 -4.26 -4.89 5.50
CA LEU A 8 -3.06 -4.15 5.90
C LEU A 8 -2.84 -2.92 5.02
N CYS A 9 -3.03 -3.03 3.70
CA CYS A 9 -2.95 -1.88 2.80
C CYS A 9 -4.01 -0.82 3.12
N LEU A 10 -5.24 -1.25 3.41
CA LEU A 10 -6.35 -0.36 3.75
C LEU A 10 -6.14 0.41 5.07
N LYS A 11 -5.22 -0.02 5.95
CA LYS A 11 -4.84 0.77 7.14
C LYS A 11 -4.08 2.05 6.79
N THR A 12 -3.49 2.13 5.60
CA THR A 12 -2.63 3.26 5.21
C THR A 12 -3.37 4.32 4.38
N GLY A 13 -4.49 3.97 3.75
CA GLY A 13 -5.33 4.89 2.97
C GLY A 13 -6.43 4.17 2.21
N ASP A 14 -7.12 4.90 1.33
CA ASP A 14 -8.17 4.36 0.47
C ASP A 14 -7.55 3.70 -0.76
N LEU A 15 -7.92 2.46 -1.04
CA LEU A 15 -7.40 1.73 -2.19
C LEU A 15 -7.91 2.35 -3.50
N VAL A 16 -6.98 2.78 -4.36
CA VAL A 16 -7.31 3.40 -5.66
C VAL A 16 -7.18 2.42 -6.82
N GLU A 17 -6.34 1.40 -6.65
CA GLU A 17 -6.12 0.34 -7.64
C GLU A 17 -6.09 -1.03 -6.96
N GLU A 18 -6.49 -2.07 -7.68
CA GLU A 18 -6.39 -3.44 -7.18
C GLU A 18 -4.94 -3.79 -6.78
N PRO A 19 -4.71 -4.40 -5.60
CA PRO A 19 -3.38 -4.81 -5.19
C PRO A 19 -2.77 -5.81 -6.18
N ARG A 20 -1.48 -5.64 -6.47
CA ARG A 20 -0.74 -6.52 -7.40
C ARG A 20 0.45 -7.15 -6.72
N VAL A 21 0.82 -8.36 -7.13
CA VAL A 21 2.06 -9.00 -6.68
C VAL A 21 3.18 -8.63 -7.66
N ASP A 22 4.30 -8.12 -7.16
CA ASP A 22 5.46 -7.82 -7.98
C ASP A 22 6.33 -9.07 -8.25
N ALA A 23 7.40 -8.90 -9.04
CA ALA A 23 8.32 -9.99 -9.40
C ALA A 23 9.05 -10.61 -8.19
N HIS A 24 9.10 -9.93 -7.05
CA HIS A 24 9.73 -10.40 -5.82
C HIS A 24 8.73 -11.03 -4.84
N GLY A 25 7.44 -11.11 -5.22
CA GLY A 25 6.38 -11.65 -4.37
C GLY A 25 5.83 -10.65 -3.36
N HIS A 26 6.19 -9.36 -3.44
CA HIS A 26 5.62 -8.32 -2.59
C HIS A 26 4.24 -7.92 -3.10
N ILE A 27 3.34 -7.55 -2.18
CA ILE A 27 2.04 -7.01 -2.55
C ILE A 27 2.15 -5.50 -2.62
N ARG A 28 2.06 -4.96 -3.83
CA ARG A 28 2.00 -3.52 -4.09
C ARG A 28 0.54 -3.06 -4.04
N CYS A 29 0.28 -2.07 -3.21
CA CYS A 29 -1.00 -1.39 -3.15
C CYS A 29 -0.81 0.09 -3.49
N VAL A 30 -1.71 0.62 -4.30
CA VAL A 30 -1.79 2.05 -4.60
C VAL A 30 -2.94 2.61 -3.78
N LEU A 31 -2.61 3.55 -2.91
CA LEU A 31 -3.52 4.13 -1.95
C LEU A 31 -3.61 5.63 -2.18
N GLU A 32 -4.77 6.23 -1.93
CA GLU A 32 -4.94 7.67 -1.86
C GLU A 32 -5.10 8.05 -0.40
N ARG A 33 -4.38 9.08 0.03
CA ARG A 33 -4.49 9.62 1.37
C ARG A 33 -4.79 11.10 1.26
N PHE A 34 -5.90 11.50 1.87
CA PHE A 34 -6.29 12.88 2.03
C PHE A 34 -5.90 13.38 3.40
N GLY A 35 -5.09 14.44 3.46
CA GLY A 35 -4.68 15.06 4.71
C GLY A 35 -4.21 16.49 4.48
N ALA A 36 -4.56 17.41 5.38
CA ALA A 36 -4.16 18.81 5.31
C ALA A 36 -4.43 19.51 3.95
N GLY A 37 -5.53 19.15 3.27
CA GLY A 37 -5.92 19.73 1.98
C GLY A 37 -5.13 19.18 0.77
N LEU A 38 -4.32 18.15 0.96
CA LEU A 38 -3.51 17.51 -0.08
C LEU A 38 -4.01 16.10 -0.36
N ALA A 39 -4.14 15.78 -1.64
CA ALA A 39 -4.34 14.41 -2.12
C ALA A 39 -2.99 13.84 -2.54
N VAL A 40 -2.51 12.84 -1.80
CA VAL A 40 -1.27 12.13 -2.15
C VAL A 40 -1.58 10.70 -2.52
N ARG A 41 -0.91 10.20 -3.55
CA ARG A 41 -0.91 8.78 -3.89
C ARG A 41 0.27 8.12 -3.22
N VAL A 42 0.01 7.06 -2.47
CA VAL A 42 0.99 6.32 -1.69
C VAL A 42 1.08 4.91 -2.25
N HIS A 43 2.27 4.51 -2.68
CA HIS A 43 2.56 3.16 -3.10
C HIS A 43 3.19 2.43 -1.92
N VAL A 44 2.54 1.38 -1.44
CA VAL A 44 3.05 0.55 -0.34
C VAL A 44 3.37 -0.85 -0.85
N ALA A 45 4.41 -1.47 -0.28
CA ALA A 45 4.67 -2.89 -0.39
C ALA A 45 4.45 -3.59 0.94
N LEU A 46 3.79 -4.74 0.90
CA LEU A 46 3.77 -5.68 2.01
C LEU A 46 4.91 -6.68 1.85
N MET A 47 5.79 -6.73 2.84
CA MET A 47 6.90 -7.68 2.90
C MET A 47 6.67 -8.65 4.05
N LYS A 48 7.00 -9.93 3.84
CA LYS A 48 6.95 -10.93 4.90
C LYS A 48 8.31 -10.99 5.59
N HIS A 49 8.36 -10.66 6.87
CA HIS A 49 9.55 -10.79 7.73
C HIS A 49 9.31 -11.89 8.75
N GLU A 50 10.08 -12.98 8.65
CA GLU A 50 10.03 -14.19 9.50
C GLU A 50 8.60 -14.78 9.61
N GLU A 51 7.79 -14.27 10.53
CA GLU A 51 6.39 -14.71 10.77
C GLU A 51 5.35 -13.58 10.67
N SER A 52 5.77 -12.35 10.35
CA SER A 52 4.91 -11.17 10.30
C SER A 52 4.92 -10.49 8.93
N TRP A 53 3.84 -9.76 8.63
CA TRP A 53 3.77 -8.90 7.45
C TRP A 53 4.02 -7.45 7.87
N GLY A 54 5.05 -6.83 7.29
CA GLY A 54 5.34 -5.41 7.45
C GLY A 54 4.83 -4.60 6.25
N ILE A 55 4.48 -3.34 6.50
CA ILE A 55 4.12 -2.37 5.46
C ILE A 55 5.32 -1.44 5.27
N VAL A 56 5.77 -1.28 4.03
CA VAL A 56 6.78 -0.28 3.67
C VAL A 56 6.20 0.67 2.63
N VAL A 57 6.34 1.96 2.86
CA VAL A 57 6.02 2.99 1.86
C VAL A 57 7.18 3.04 0.87
N ILE A 58 6.89 2.78 -0.40
CA ILE A 58 7.89 2.79 -1.48
C ILE A 58 7.95 4.16 -2.12
N GLU A 59 6.80 4.79 -2.34
CA GLU A 59 6.68 6.01 -3.12
C GLU A 59 5.48 6.83 -2.66
N VAL A 60 5.63 8.16 -2.70
CA VAL A 60 4.57 9.13 -2.41
C VAL A 60 4.55 10.14 -3.53
N GLU A 61 3.47 10.16 -4.31
CA GLU A 61 3.23 11.14 -5.36
C GLU A 61 2.28 12.21 -4.84
N ASN A 62 2.62 13.48 -5.05
CA ASN A 62 1.70 14.58 -4.81
C ASN A 62 0.89 14.85 -6.08
N ARG A 63 -0.44 14.89 -5.96
CA ARG A 63 -1.35 15.19 -7.10
C ARG A 63 -1.75 16.66 -7.20
N LEU A 64 -1.05 17.58 -6.52
CA LEU A 64 -1.22 19.03 -6.66
C LEU A 64 -1.09 19.51 -8.10
#